data_AF-K6TUH8-F1
#
_entry.id   AF-K6TUH8-F1
#
_cell.length_a   1.000
_cell.length_b   1.000
_cell.length_c   1.000
_cell.angle_alpha   90.00
_cell.angle_beta   90.00
_cell.angle_gamma   90.00
#
_symmetry.space_group_name_H-M   'P 1'
#
loop_
_entity.id
_entity.type
_entity.pdbx_description
1 polymer ?
#
loop_
_entity_poly.entity_id
_entity_poly.type
_entity_poly.pdbx_seq_one_letter_code
_entity_poly.pdbx_strand_id
1 'polypeptide(L)' 'MNEYEEKLNENKNIILRNIEQGKKAGVNKVSAVFAISKRDEIRKNMVTDLATWLITDGYKVSLKEGELEILTIEWE' A
#
# COMPACT_ATOMS: atom_id res chain seq x y z
N MET A 1 -5.65 -20.83 -0.49
CA MET A 1 -5.52 -19.37 -0.33
C MET A 1 -6.91 -18.80 -0.55
N ASN A 2 -7.39 -17.91 0.30
CA ASN A 2 -8.70 -17.29 0.08
C ASN A 2 -8.57 -16.06 -0.83
N GLU A 3 -9.67 -15.59 -1.42
CA GLU A 3 -9.67 -14.44 -2.35
C GLU A 3 -9.05 -13.18 -1.72
N TYR A 4 -9.17 -13.02 -0.41
CA TYR A 4 -8.59 -11.92 0.34
C TYR A 4 -7.05 -11.98 0.35
N GLU A 5 -6.48 -13.14 0.69
CA GLU A 5 -5.03 -13.37 0.71
C GLU A 5 -4.42 -13.21 -0.69
N GLU A 6 -5.10 -13.70 -1.73
CA GLU A 6 -4.67 -13.53 -3.12
C GLU A 6 -4.58 -12.05 -3.48
N LYS A 7 -5.64 -11.28 -3.22
CA LYS A 7 -5.67 -9.82 -3.46
C LYS A 7 -4.63 -9.08 -2.64
N LEU A 8 -4.42 -9.46 -1.37
CA LEU A 8 -3.40 -8.86 -0.53
C LEU A 8 -2.00 -9.08 -1.13
N ASN A 9 -1.71 -10.30 -1.56
CA ASN A 9 -0.42 -10.64 -2.18
C ASN A 9 -0.22 -9.95 -3.54
N GLU A 10 -1.26 -9.83 -4.36
CA GLU A 10 -1.23 -9.07 -5.60
C GLU A 10 -0.87 -7.60 -5.35
N ASN A 11 -1.50 -6.96 -4.36
CA ASN A 11 -1.19 -5.58 -4.00
C ASN A 11 0.24 -5.43 -3.49
N LYS A 12 0.73 -6.36 -2.66
CA LYS A 12 2.14 -6.38 -2.22
C LYS A 12 3.10 -6.43 -3.40
N ASN A 13 2.86 -7.31 -4.36
CA ASN A 13 3.70 -7.46 -5.56
C ASN A 13 3.73 -6.18 -6.40
N ILE A 14 2.57 -5.53 -6.59
CA ILE A 14 2.48 -4.25 -7.31
C ILE A 14 3.26 -3.16 -6.58
N ILE A 15 3.11 -3.06 -5.25
CA ILE A 15 3.81 -2.08 -4.43
C ILE A 15 5.32 -2.28 -4.53
N LEU A 16 5.83 -3.50 -4.34
CA LEU A 16 7.26 -3.80 -4.44
C LEU A 16 7.82 -3.41 -5.81
N ARG A 17 7.12 -3.78 -6.88
CA ARG A 17 7.52 -3.44 -8.25
C ARG A 17 7.60 -1.92 -8.47
N ASN A 18 6.70 -1.15 -7.85
CA ASN A 18 6.72 0.31 -7.95
C ASN A 18 7.82 0.94 -7.10
N ILE A 19 8.12 0.39 -5.92
CA ILE A 19 9.25 0.80 -5.09
C ILE A 19 10.56 0.57 -5.86
N GLU A 20 10.75 -0.60 -6.48
CA GLU A 20 11.93 -0.88 -7.29
C GLU A 20 12.10 0.09 -8.47
N GLN A 21 10.99 0.38 -9.16
CA GLN A 21 11.01 1.37 -10.24
C GLN A 21 11.31 2.78 -9.72
N GLY A 22 10.74 3.16 -8.57
CA GLY A 22 11.01 4.44 -7.92
C GLY A 22 12.49 4.59 -7.57
N LYS A 23 13.09 3.55 -6.96
CA LYS A 23 14.52 3.50 -6.66
C LYS A 23 15.37 3.67 -7.93
N LYS A 24 15.05 2.97 -9.01
CA LYS A 24 15.74 3.09 -10.31
C LYS A 24 15.60 4.48 -10.94
N ALA A 25 14.47 5.15 -10.69
CA ALA A 25 14.20 6.51 -11.17
C ALA A 25 14.80 7.61 -10.26
N GLY A 26 15.47 7.26 -9.15
CA GLY A 26 16.06 8.21 -8.22
C GLY A 26 15.04 8.94 -7.35
N VAL A 27 13.83 8.40 -7.18
CA VAL A 27 12.85 8.89 -6.20
C VAL A 27 12.90 8.05 -4.93
N ASN A 28 12.48 8.65 -3.82
CA ASN A 28 12.52 8.05 -2.49
C ASN A 28 11.13 7.75 -1.91
N LYS A 29 10.08 7.90 -2.73
CA LYS A 29 8.70 7.67 -2.31
C LYS A 29 7.78 7.27 -3.45
N VAL A 30 6.76 6.47 -3.11
CA VAL A 30 5.58 6.19 -3.96
C VAL A 30 4.30 6.29 -3.15
N SER A 31 3.17 6.47 -3.83
CA SER A 31 1.85 6.44 -3.19
C SER A 31 0.95 5.42 -3.87
N ALA A 32 0.30 4.57 -3.08
CA ALA A 32 -0.81 3.73 -3.54
C ALA A 32 -2.13 4.42 -3.22
N VAL A 33 -3.04 4.49 -4.21
CA VAL A 33 -4.33 5.16 -4.08
C VAL A 33 -5.44 4.12 -4.16
N PHE A 34 -6.25 4.06 -3.11
CA PHE A 34 -7.34 3.11 -2.99
C PHE A 34 -8.68 3.83 -3.07
N ALA A 35 -9.49 3.45 -4.07
CA ALA A 35 -10.89 3.84 -4.13
C ALA A 35 -11.69 2.99 -3.14
N ILE A 36 -11.96 3.54 -1.97
CA ILE A 36 -12.65 2.85 -0.88
C ILE A 36 -13.95 3.59 -0.58
N SER A 37 -15.07 2.87 -0.68
CA SER A 37 -16.34 3.38 -0.17
C SER A 37 -16.37 3.22 1.34
N LYS A 38 -17.05 4.11 2.07
CA LYS A 38 -17.15 4.02 3.54
C LYS A 38 -17.70 2.68 4.08
N ARG A 39 -18.39 1.90 3.23
CA ARG A 39 -19.02 0.61 3.57
C ARG A 39 -18.13 -0.60 3.24
N ASP A 40 -16.96 -0.39 2.64
CA ASP A 40 -16.07 -1.47 2.21
C ASP A 40 -15.03 -1.77 3.30
N GLU A 41 -15.47 -2.42 4.37
CA GLU A 41 -14.60 -2.80 5.50
C GLU A 41 -13.48 -3.76 5.08
N ILE A 42 -13.71 -4.60 4.06
CA ILE A 42 -12.72 -5.53 3.54
C ILE A 42 -11.53 -4.76 2.95
N ARG A 43 -11.78 -3.73 2.13
CA ARG A 43 -10.70 -2.90 1.59
C ARG A 43 -9.96 -2.10 2.66
N LYS A 44 -10.66 -1.59 3.67
CA LYS A 44 -10.01 -0.89 4.80
C LYS A 44 -9.04 -1.80 5.55
N ASN A 45 -9.46 -3.03 5.84
CA ASN A 45 -8.60 -4.02 6.47
C ASN A 45 -7.38 -4.32 5.58
N MET A 46 -7.59 -4.42 4.27
CA MET A 46 -6.49 -4.65 3.33
C MET A 46 -5.46 -3.50 3.30
N VAL A 47 -5.91 -2.25 3.32
CA VAL A 47 -4.99 -1.09 3.40
C VAL A 47 -4.22 -1.10 4.71
N THR A 48 -4.88 -1.44 5.81
CA THR A 48 -4.25 -1.56 7.14
C THR A 48 -3.19 -2.67 7.16
N ASP A 49 -3.48 -3.82 6.58
CA ASP A 49 -2.54 -4.95 6.48
C ASP A 49 -1.33 -4.62 5.60
N LEU A 50 -1.55 -3.90 4.49
CA LEU A 50 -0.48 -3.40 3.62
C LEU A 50 0.41 -2.40 4.36
N ALA A 51 -0.19 -1.44 5.07
CA ALA A 51 0.55 -0.46 5.86
C ALA A 51 1.40 -1.13 6.94
N THR A 52 0.82 -2.08 7.67
CA THR A 52 1.51 -2.84 8.73
C THR A 52 2.69 -3.64 8.17
N TRP A 53 2.48 -4.32 7.04
CA TRP A 53 3.54 -5.07 6.37
C TRP A 53 4.69 -4.15 5.94
N LEU A 54 4.40 -3.00 5.33
CA LEU A 54 5.43 -2.04 4.90
C LEU A 54 6.22 -1.45 6.08
N ILE A 55 5.54 -1.12 7.18
CA ILE A 55 6.19 -0.64 8.41
C ILE A 55 7.14 -1.72 8.95
N THR A 56 6.69 -2.98 8.94
CA THR A 56 7.50 -4.13 9.40
C THR A 56 8.74 -4.32 8.52
N ASP A 57 8.64 -4.01 7.23
CA ASP A 57 9.74 -4.09 6.26
C ASP A 57 10.66 -2.84 6.27
N GLY A 58 10.42 -1.90 7.19
CA GLY A 58 11.29 -0.73 7.41
C GLY A 58 10.94 0.50 6.58
N TYR A 59 9.82 0.50 5.85
CA TYR A 59 9.37 1.70 5.14
C TYR A 59 8.72 2.70 6.10
N LYS A 60 8.90 3.98 5.81
CA LYS A 60 8.11 5.03 6.45
C LYS A 60 6.78 5.16 5.71
N VAL A 61 5.69 4.98 6.43
CA VAL A 61 4.35 4.92 5.85
C VAL A 61 3.46 6.01 6.43
N SER A 62 2.66 6.67 5.59
CA SER A 62 1.59 7.56 6.03
C SER A 62 0.31 7.29 5.25
N LEU A 63 -0.81 7.18 5.96
CA LEU A 63 -2.13 7.01 5.38
C LEU A 63 -2.91 8.32 5.48
N LYS A 64 -3.42 8.81 4.35
CA LYS A 64 -4.35 9.93 4.30
C LYS A 64 -5.75 9.42 3.97
N GLU A 65 -6.67 9.64 4.91
CA GLU A 65 -8.09 9.31 4.75
C GLU A 65 -8.86 10.46 4.08
N GLY A 66 -9.87 10.13 3.27
CA GLY A 66 -10.69 11.09 2.52
C GLY A 66 -11.71 10.40 1.63
N GLU A 67 -12.00 10.97 0.44
CA GLU A 67 -12.77 10.28 -0.61
C GLU A 67 -12.01 9.08 -1.19
N LEU A 68 -10.68 9.12 -1.11
CA LEU A 68 -9.75 8.05 -1.42
C LEU A 68 -8.84 7.85 -0.22
N GLU A 69 -8.37 6.62 -0.03
CA GLU A 69 -7.30 6.33 0.92
C GLU A 69 -5.97 6.36 0.16
N ILE A 70 -5.03 7.20 0.62
CA ILE A 70 -3.72 7.35 0.00
C ILE A 70 -2.66 6.85 0.97
N LEU A 71 -2.01 5.75 0.61
CA LEU A 71 -0.90 5.16 1.35
C LEU A 71 0.42 5.61 0.72
N THR A 72 1.10 6.56 1.36
CA THR A 72 2.44 7.00 0.96
C THR A 72 3.49 6.14 1.65
N ILE A 73 4.49 5.74 0.86
CA ILE A 73 5.55 4.79 1.22
C ILE A 73 6.87 5.46 0.87
N GLU A 74 7.72 5.72 1.87
CA GLU A 74 9.01 6.40 1.70
C GLU A 74 10.16 5.49 2.18
N TRP A 75 11.34 5.67 1.58
CA TRP A 75 12.60 5.01 1.94
C TRP A 75 13.76 6.00 1.89
N GLU A 76 14.88 5.64 2.54
CA GLU A 76 16.16 6.37 2.45
C GLU A 76 16.97 5.99 1.21
#